data_AF-A0A965RFE7-F1
#
_entry.id   AF-A0A965RFE7-F1
#
_cell.length_a   1.000
_cell.length_b   1.000
_cell.length_c   1.000
_cell.angle_alpha   90.00
_cell.angle_beta   90.00
_cell.angle_gamma   90.00
#
_symmetry.space_group_name_H-M   'P 1'
#
loop_
_entity.id
_entity.type
_entity.pdbx_description
1 polymer ?
#
loop_
_entity_poly.entity_id
_entity_poly.type
_entity_poly.pdbx_seq_one_letter_code
_entity_poly.pdbx_strand_id
1 'polypeptide(L)'
;SPVNYVSDPEEWLVLLKTPTLWRVLIPTDPKIEDDALWLSDRWIQDRLHHMAPHDSDYEIIHRTIYRVHQRVAKTYRRGRVLLAGDSAHINNPLGGMGMNGGIHDAWNLSDKLIRIHHGEPAEPLLDLFAKQRREICVRFVQEHTMNNKKLMESRDPDVQRKRQADLMRAAADPELSRAFLLKTSMIQSLREAATIA
;
A
#
# COMPACT_ATOMS: atom_id res chain seq x y z
N SER A 1 11.33 -12.21 -3.98
CA SER A 1 11.51 -12.43 -2.53
C SER A 1 10.14 -12.45 -1.87
N PRO A 2 9.83 -13.39 -0.95
CA PRO A 2 8.49 -13.51 -0.40
C PRO A 2 8.12 -12.31 0.49
N VAL A 3 6.90 -11.82 0.32
CA VAL A 3 6.22 -10.90 1.24
C VAL A 3 5.11 -11.71 1.90
N ASN A 4 5.09 -11.76 3.22
CA ASN A 4 4.09 -12.50 3.99
C ASN A 4 3.29 -11.53 4.84
N TYR A 5 1.97 -11.64 4.77
CA TYR A 5 1.05 -10.96 5.66
C TYR A 5 0.56 -11.98 6.68
N VAL A 6 0.89 -11.75 7.95
CA VAL A 6 0.47 -12.60 9.06
C VAL A 6 -0.66 -11.91 9.79
N SER A 7 -1.76 -12.63 10.02
CA SER A 7 -2.95 -12.14 10.70
C SER A 7 -3.31 -13.14 11.79
N ASP A 8 -3.25 -12.71 13.03
CA ASP A 8 -3.59 -13.45 14.24
C ASP A 8 -4.68 -12.68 15.03
N PRO A 9 -5.50 -13.32 15.89
CA PRO A 9 -6.48 -12.62 16.72
C PRO A 9 -5.91 -11.55 17.65
N GLU A 10 -4.65 -11.70 18.09
CA GLU A 10 -4.01 -10.76 19.00
C GLU A 10 -3.23 -9.68 18.23
N GLU A 11 -2.50 -10.10 17.19
CA GLU A 11 -1.56 -9.26 16.43
C GLU A 11 -1.57 -9.51 14.92
N TRP A 12 -1.08 -8.55 14.14
CA TRP A 12 -0.78 -8.77 12.72
C TRP A 12 0.62 -8.25 12.42
N LEU A 13 1.30 -8.80 11.43
CA LEU A 13 2.61 -8.29 11.01
C LEU A 13 2.86 -8.55 9.53
N VAL A 14 3.81 -7.81 8.96
CA VAL A 14 4.28 -8.03 7.60
C VAL A 14 5.75 -8.38 7.61
N LEU A 15 6.08 -9.50 6.97
CA LEU A 15 7.45 -9.95 6.75
C LEU A 15 7.83 -9.76 5.30
N LEU A 16 8.90 -9.01 5.07
CA LEU A 16 9.45 -8.81 3.75
C LEU A 16 10.93 -9.19 3.77
N LYS A 17 11.28 -10.24 3.02
CA LYS A 17 12.68 -10.62 2.84
C LYS A 17 13.30 -9.74 1.77
N THR A 18 14.37 -9.03 2.08
CA THR A 18 15.25 -8.38 1.09
C THR A 18 16.45 -9.31 0.80
N PRO A 19 17.33 -8.99 -0.17
CA PRO A 19 18.50 -9.84 -0.44
C PRO A 19 19.41 -10.07 0.77
N THR A 20 19.49 -9.10 1.68
CA THR A 20 20.43 -9.13 2.82
C THR A 20 19.76 -9.10 4.19
N LEU A 21 18.52 -8.64 4.30
CA LEU A 21 17.84 -8.40 5.58
C LEU A 21 16.37 -8.83 5.54
N TRP A 22 15.80 -9.12 6.70
CA TRP A 22 14.36 -9.16 6.89
C TRP A 22 13.85 -7.80 7.34
N ARG A 23 12.76 -7.34 6.74
CA ARG A 23 11.99 -6.19 7.22
C ARG A 23 10.72 -6.72 7.86
N VAL A 24 10.51 -6.34 9.12
CA VAL A 24 9.33 -6.70 9.91
C VAL A 24 8.56 -5.41 10.18
N LEU A 25 7.29 -5.37 9.77
CA LEU A 25 6.39 -4.27 10.11
C LEU A 25 5.47 -4.76 11.22
N ILE A 26 5.55 -4.10 12.37
CA ILE A 26 4.79 -4.42 13.58
C ILE A 26 3.83 -3.25 13.85
N PRO A 27 2.53 -3.49 14.09
CA PRO A 27 1.61 -2.46 14.48
C PRO A 27 1.92 -1.95 15.89
N THR A 28 1.77 -0.65 16.08
CA THR A 28 1.82 0.00 17.39
C THR A 28 0.44 0.55 17.74
N ASP A 29 0.13 0.70 19.03
CA ASP A 29 -1.10 1.37 19.44
C ASP A 29 -0.92 2.89 19.30
N PRO A 30 -1.64 3.57 18.39
CA PRO A 30 -1.49 5.01 18.22
C PRO A 30 -1.96 5.83 19.43
N LYS A 31 -2.64 5.21 20.41
CA LYS A 31 -3.05 5.87 21.67
C LYS A 31 -1.91 5.95 22.69
N ILE A 32 -0.86 5.16 22.53
CA ILE A 32 0.32 5.21 23.40
C ILE A 32 1.34 6.10 22.70
N GLU A 33 1.46 7.32 23.21
CA GLU A 33 2.40 8.33 22.73
C GLU A 33 3.78 8.16 23.39
N ASP A 34 4.33 6.94 23.30
CA ASP A 34 5.66 6.60 23.81
C ASP A 34 6.50 5.96 22.70
N ASP A 35 7.12 6.80 21.89
CA ASP A 35 8.02 6.36 20.82
C ASP A 35 9.23 5.59 21.37
N ALA A 36 9.66 5.86 22.61
CA ALA A 36 10.80 5.16 23.23
C ALA A 36 10.44 3.71 23.57
N LEU A 37 9.20 3.46 24.00
CA LEU A 37 8.67 2.11 24.18
C LEU A 37 8.73 1.30 22.87
N TRP A 38 8.16 1.86 21.79
CA TRP A 38 8.07 1.20 20.49
C TRP A 38 9.43 0.96 19.83
N LEU A 39 10.42 1.78 20.17
CA LEU A 39 11.80 1.64 19.70
C LEU A 39 12.68 0.83 20.66
N SER A 40 12.19 0.40 21.81
CA SER A 40 13.01 -0.34 22.79
C SER A 40 13.39 -1.74 22.29
N ASP A 41 14.60 -2.20 22.62
CA ASP A 41 15.06 -3.55 22.28
C ASP A 41 14.10 -4.59 22.84
N ARG A 42 13.76 -4.48 24.13
CA ARG A 42 12.87 -5.42 24.80
C ARG A 42 11.55 -5.60 24.06
N TRP A 43 10.86 -4.51 23.74
CA TRP A 43 9.56 -4.59 23.07
C TRP A 43 9.67 -5.26 21.69
N ILE A 44 10.70 -4.92 20.92
CA ILE A 44 10.93 -5.49 19.58
C ILE A 44 11.31 -6.97 19.69
N GLN A 45 12.23 -7.35 20.57
CA GLN A 45 12.65 -8.74 20.76
C GLN A 45 11.48 -9.62 21.22
N ASP A 46 10.68 -9.16 22.20
CA ASP A 46 9.50 -9.88 22.68
C ASP A 46 8.54 -10.21 21.53
N ARG A 47 8.34 -9.26 20.59
CA ARG A 47 7.49 -9.46 19.40
C ARG A 47 8.10 -10.41 18.38
N LEU A 48 9.40 -10.29 18.13
CA LEU A 48 10.09 -11.19 17.20
C LEU A 48 10.13 -12.64 17.73
N HIS A 49 10.37 -12.84 19.03
CA HIS A 49 10.34 -14.16 19.67
C HIS A 49 8.95 -14.74 19.76
N HIS A 50 7.93 -13.92 19.98
CA HIS A 50 6.53 -14.38 19.94
C HIS A 50 6.16 -14.93 18.56
N MET A 51 6.60 -14.26 17.50
CA MET A 51 6.37 -14.70 16.12
C MET A 51 7.22 -15.92 15.76
N ALA A 52 8.50 -15.90 16.09
CA ALA A 52 9.47 -16.93 15.75
C ALA A 52 10.43 -17.11 16.93
N PRO A 53 10.20 -18.13 17.78
CA PRO A 53 11.09 -18.41 18.90
C PRO A 53 12.52 -18.66 18.43
N HIS A 54 13.49 -18.08 19.15
CA HIS A 54 14.91 -18.23 18.88
C HIS A 54 15.68 -18.22 20.21
N ASP A 55 16.78 -18.97 20.30
CA ASP A 55 17.53 -19.14 21.56
C ASP A 55 18.25 -17.85 22.01
N SER A 56 18.42 -16.90 21.10
CA SER A 56 19.04 -15.60 21.35
C SER A 56 18.20 -14.47 20.75
N ASP A 57 18.50 -13.25 21.19
CA ASP A 57 18.00 -12.03 20.57
C ASP A 57 18.37 -11.95 19.09
N TYR A 58 17.48 -11.34 18.31
CA TYR A 58 17.69 -11.04 16.90
C TYR A 58 18.65 -9.86 16.74
N GLU A 59 19.48 -9.90 15.70
CA GLU A 59 20.28 -8.74 15.31
C GLU A 59 19.39 -7.66 14.65
N ILE A 60 19.22 -6.53 15.34
CA ILE A 60 18.42 -5.40 14.85
C ILE A 60 19.34 -4.37 14.19
N ILE A 61 19.38 -4.37 12.86
CA ILE A 61 20.19 -3.41 12.08
C ILE A 61 19.57 -2.00 12.06
N HIS A 62 18.24 -1.92 12.00
CA HIS A 62 17.52 -0.66 11.91
C HIS A 62 16.09 -0.78 12.44
N ARG A 63 15.62 0.29 13.09
CA ARG A 63 14.26 0.46 13.59
C ARG A 63 13.80 1.89 13.38
N THR A 64 12.53 2.07 13.08
CA THR A 64 11.94 3.39 12.86
C THR A 64 10.43 3.29 13.01
N ILE A 65 9.82 4.34 13.55
CA ILE A 65 8.37 4.47 13.66
C ILE A 65 7.86 5.21 12.42
N TYR A 66 6.78 4.71 11.83
CA TYR A 66 6.09 5.38 10.73
C TYR A 66 4.66 5.71 11.14
N ARG A 67 4.34 7.01 11.13
CA ARG A 67 2.94 7.45 11.20
C ARG A 67 2.29 7.24 9.85
N VAL A 68 1.33 6.33 9.82
CA VAL A 68 0.58 6.02 8.60
C VAL A 68 -0.44 7.12 8.35
N HIS A 69 -0.29 7.80 7.21
CA HIS A 69 -1.28 8.77 6.73
C HIS A 69 -1.90 8.30 5.43
N GLN A 70 -3.12 8.75 5.21
CA GLN A 70 -3.80 8.62 3.92
C GLN A 70 -4.28 9.98 3.49
N ARG A 71 -3.60 10.51 2.48
CA ARG A 71 -3.81 11.87 2.02
C ARG A 71 -3.73 11.89 0.51
N VAL A 72 -4.62 12.63 -0.11
CA VAL A 72 -4.61 12.89 -1.54
C VAL A 72 -4.69 14.40 -1.73
N ALA A 73 -3.82 14.95 -2.57
CA ALA A 73 -3.82 16.37 -2.89
C ALA A 73 -5.18 16.79 -3.48
N LYS A 74 -5.64 17.99 -3.10
CA LYS A 74 -6.92 18.53 -3.57
C LYS A 74 -6.95 18.65 -5.10
N THR A 75 -5.82 19.06 -5.70
CA THR A 75 -5.62 19.10 -7.15
C THR A 75 -4.26 18.50 -7.49
N TYR A 76 -4.15 17.84 -8.64
CA TYR A 76 -2.88 17.32 -9.17
C TYR A 76 -2.22 18.29 -10.16
N ARG A 77 -2.91 19.38 -10.49
CA ARG A 77 -2.46 20.37 -11.48
C ARG A 77 -2.79 21.79 -11.02
N ARG A 78 -1.85 22.71 -11.27
CA ARG A 78 -2.08 24.15 -11.25
C ARG A 78 -1.26 24.81 -12.37
N GLY A 79 -1.93 25.11 -13.49
CA GLY A 79 -1.27 25.63 -14.68
C GLY A 79 -0.24 24.63 -15.23
N ARG A 80 1.04 25.01 -15.19
CA ARG A 80 2.19 24.18 -15.63
C ARG A 80 2.83 23.37 -14.51
N VAL A 81 2.32 23.45 -13.29
CA VAL A 81 2.81 22.68 -12.14
C VAL A 81 1.94 21.45 -11.93
N LEU A 82 2.56 20.28 -11.86
CA LEU A 82 1.89 18.99 -11.68
C LEU A 82 2.47 18.27 -10.46
N LEU A 83 1.63 17.48 -9.80
CA LEU A 83 2.01 16.62 -8.67
C LEU A 83 1.89 15.15 -9.09
N ALA A 84 2.88 14.34 -8.70
CA ALA A 84 2.92 12.91 -8.93
C ALA A 84 3.61 12.18 -7.75
N GLY A 85 3.24 10.92 -7.51
CA GLY A 85 3.79 10.14 -6.40
C GLY A 85 3.51 10.78 -5.04
N ASP A 86 4.49 10.75 -4.13
CA ASP A 86 4.34 11.22 -2.75
C ASP A 86 3.96 12.71 -2.62
N SER A 87 4.27 13.52 -3.64
CA SER A 87 3.84 14.92 -3.70
C SER A 87 2.33 15.08 -3.92
N ALA A 88 1.69 14.07 -4.49
CA ALA A 88 0.27 14.04 -4.84
C ALA A 88 -0.56 13.17 -3.89
N HIS A 89 0.03 12.11 -3.32
CA HIS A 89 -0.67 11.21 -2.41
C HIS A 89 0.27 10.48 -1.46
N ILE A 90 -0.18 10.23 -0.24
CA ILE A 90 0.50 9.41 0.76
C ILE A 90 -0.46 8.28 1.10
N ASN A 91 0.03 7.04 1.00
CA ASN A 91 -0.77 5.83 1.25
C ASN A 91 -0.14 4.99 2.38
N ASN A 92 -0.95 4.12 2.97
CA ASN A 92 -0.45 3.14 3.93
C ASN A 92 0.51 2.17 3.21
N PRO A 93 1.74 1.93 3.71
CA PRO A 93 2.69 1.01 3.09
C PRO A 93 2.18 -0.43 2.98
N LEU A 94 1.17 -0.82 3.78
CA LEU A 94 0.53 -2.13 3.69
C LEU A 94 -0.09 -2.34 2.30
N GLY A 95 0.48 -3.25 1.52
CA GLY A 95 0.04 -3.58 0.16
C GLY A 95 0.93 -3.08 -0.98
N GLY A 96 2.00 -2.31 -0.70
CA GLY A 96 2.95 -1.85 -1.73
C GLY A 96 2.38 -0.87 -2.76
N MET A 97 1.21 -0.28 -2.46
CA MET A 97 0.42 0.48 -3.43
C MET A 97 0.93 1.92 -3.66
N GLY A 98 1.63 2.52 -2.68
CA GLY A 98 2.16 3.89 -2.80
C GLY A 98 3.17 4.03 -3.94
N MET A 99 4.19 3.16 -3.96
CA MET A 99 5.22 3.16 -5.00
C MET A 99 4.63 2.87 -6.39
N ASN A 100 3.76 1.85 -6.49
CA ASN A 100 3.10 1.51 -7.75
C ASN A 100 2.24 2.68 -8.27
N GLY A 101 1.51 3.35 -7.38
CA GLY A 101 0.75 4.56 -7.71
C GLY A 101 1.63 5.66 -8.29
N GLY A 102 2.78 5.95 -7.68
CA GLY A 102 3.74 6.93 -8.18
C GLY A 102 4.34 6.56 -9.54
N ILE A 103 4.68 5.29 -9.76
CA ILE A 103 5.15 4.80 -11.07
C ILE A 103 4.06 5.00 -12.13
N HIS A 104 2.81 4.67 -11.82
CA HIS A 104 1.68 4.87 -12.73
C HIS A 104 1.43 6.35 -13.02
N ASP A 105 1.62 7.25 -12.05
CA ASP A 105 1.53 8.69 -12.27
C ASP A 105 2.62 9.15 -13.25
N ALA A 106 3.88 8.75 -13.02
CA ALA A 106 5.00 9.12 -13.89
C ALA A 106 4.80 8.59 -15.32
N TRP A 107 4.37 7.34 -15.47
CA TRP A 107 4.10 6.73 -16.77
C TRP A 107 2.99 7.48 -17.51
N ASN A 108 1.88 7.76 -16.83
CA ASN A 108 0.74 8.47 -17.43
C ASN A 108 1.10 9.90 -17.83
N LEU A 109 1.87 10.61 -17.00
CA LEU A 109 2.32 11.98 -17.27
C LEU A 109 3.31 12.02 -18.44
N SER A 110 4.27 11.09 -18.48
CA SER A 110 5.31 11.05 -19.52
C SER A 110 4.70 10.92 -20.92
N ASP A 111 3.71 10.04 -21.10
CA ASP A 111 2.94 9.91 -22.35
C ASP A 111 2.37 11.26 -22.83
N LYS A 112 1.76 12.02 -21.91
CA LYS A 112 1.17 13.32 -22.23
C LYS A 112 2.23 14.38 -22.52
N LEU A 113 3.32 14.40 -21.75
CA LEU A 113 4.42 15.34 -21.99
C LEU A 113 5.09 15.10 -23.34
N ILE A 114 5.24 13.84 -23.77
CA ILE A 114 5.77 13.49 -25.10
C ILE A 114 4.85 14.03 -26.21
N ARG A 115 3.53 13.81 -26.09
CA ARG A 115 2.54 14.33 -27.05
C ARG A 115 2.55 15.85 -27.15
N ILE A 116 2.65 16.52 -26.01
CA ILE A 116 2.80 17.99 -25.93
C ILE A 116 4.09 18.44 -26.62
N HIS A 117 5.19 17.75 -26.38
CA HIS A 117 6.47 18.03 -27.03
C HIS A 117 6.37 17.92 -28.56
N HIS A 118 5.56 17.00 -29.07
CA HIS A 118 5.26 16.83 -30.49
C HIS A 118 4.17 17.77 -31.05
N GLY A 119 3.72 18.76 -30.27
CA GLY A 119 2.83 19.83 -30.74
C GLY A 119 1.35 19.64 -30.42
N GLU A 120 0.97 18.59 -29.69
CA GLU A 120 -0.41 18.48 -29.20
C GLU A 120 -0.74 19.53 -28.12
N PRO A 121 -1.99 20.00 -28.01
CA PRO A 121 -2.37 21.00 -27.01
C PRO A 121 -2.12 20.54 -25.57
N ALA A 122 -1.38 21.35 -24.80
CA ALA A 122 -1.00 21.00 -23.43
C ALA A 122 -2.17 20.94 -22.45
N GLU A 123 -3.05 21.94 -22.48
CA GLU A 123 -4.16 22.06 -21.53
C GLU A 123 -5.01 20.78 -21.39
N PRO A 124 -5.61 20.23 -22.47
CA PRO A 124 -6.44 19.04 -22.35
C PRO A 124 -5.66 17.81 -21.89
N LEU A 125 -4.39 17.67 -22.27
CA LEU A 125 -3.56 16.53 -21.88
C LEU A 125 -3.16 16.59 -20.40
N LEU A 126 -2.81 17.76 -19.89
CA LEU A 126 -2.46 17.93 -18.48
C LEU A 126 -3.70 17.83 -17.57
N ASP A 127 -4.87 18.29 -18.03
CA ASP A 127 -6.14 18.07 -17.33
C ASP A 127 -6.51 16.59 -17.30
N LEU A 128 -6.30 15.88 -18.42
CA LEU A 128 -6.52 14.44 -18.49
C LEU A 128 -5.63 13.68 -17.52
N PHE A 129 -4.34 14.02 -17.40
CA PHE A 129 -3.46 13.46 -16.37
C PHE A 129 -4.04 13.67 -14.97
N ALA A 130 -4.38 14.91 -14.63
CA ALA A 130 -4.86 15.25 -13.29
C ALA A 130 -6.15 14.50 -12.94
N LYS A 131 -7.07 14.40 -13.91
CA LYS A 131 -8.32 13.66 -13.77
C LYS A 131 -8.07 12.17 -13.59
N GLN A 132 -7.35 11.54 -14.52
CA GLN A 132 -7.07 10.10 -14.52
C GLN A 132 -6.39 9.66 -13.22
N ARG A 133 -5.35 10.38 -12.79
CA ARG A 133 -4.52 9.95 -11.67
C ARG A 133 -5.16 10.23 -10.33
N ARG A 134 -5.78 11.40 -10.16
CA ARG A 134 -6.46 11.74 -8.91
C ARG A 134 -7.69 10.87 -8.68
N GLU A 135 -8.49 10.61 -9.71
CA GLU A 135 -9.71 9.84 -9.56
C GLU A 135 -9.43 8.38 -9.17
N ILE A 136 -8.42 7.76 -9.80
CA ILE A 136 -7.96 6.42 -9.43
C ILE A 136 -7.39 6.42 -8.00
N CYS A 137 -6.59 7.41 -7.64
CA CYS A 137 -6.04 7.52 -6.28
C CYS A 137 -7.17 7.63 -5.23
N VAL A 138 -8.17 8.49 -5.46
CA VAL A 138 -9.29 8.67 -4.53
C VAL A 138 -10.14 7.40 -4.42
N ARG A 139 -10.51 6.78 -5.56
CA ARG A 139 -11.24 5.51 -5.55
C ARG A 139 -10.49 4.44 -4.79
N PHE A 140 -9.18 4.37 -4.98
CA PHE A 140 -8.32 3.42 -4.29
C PHE A 140 -8.26 3.67 -2.78
N VAL A 141 -8.07 4.92 -2.35
CA VAL A 141 -8.10 5.30 -0.92
C VAL A 141 -9.45 4.93 -0.28
N GLN A 142 -10.56 5.10 -1.00
CA GLN A 142 -11.89 4.74 -0.51
C GLN A 142 -12.10 3.22 -0.44
N GLU A 143 -11.82 2.49 -1.53
CA GLU A 143 -12.12 1.06 -1.62
C GLU A 143 -11.14 0.19 -0.82
N HIS A 144 -9.84 0.45 -0.96
CA HIS A 144 -8.81 -0.47 -0.48
C HIS A 144 -8.49 -0.26 0.99
N THR A 145 -8.44 0.98 1.46
CA THR A 145 -8.10 1.24 2.85
C THR A 145 -9.19 0.76 3.78
N MET A 146 -10.44 1.16 3.54
CA MET A 146 -11.49 0.94 4.52
C MET A 146 -11.77 -0.54 4.71
N ASN A 147 -11.79 -1.33 3.64
CA ASN A 147 -12.12 -2.74 3.73
C ASN A 147 -10.91 -3.59 4.13
N ASN A 148 -9.73 -3.37 3.52
CA ASN A 148 -8.59 -4.23 3.78
C ASN A 148 -7.97 -3.98 5.17
N LYS A 149 -7.93 -2.71 5.62
CA LYS A 149 -7.47 -2.37 6.98
C LYS A 149 -8.41 -2.93 8.04
N LYS A 150 -9.73 -2.70 7.91
CA LYS A 150 -10.73 -3.26 8.85
C LYS A 150 -10.64 -4.78 8.94
N LEU A 151 -10.47 -5.46 7.81
CA LEU A 151 -10.36 -6.91 7.79
C LEU A 151 -9.03 -7.43 8.36
N MET A 152 -7.95 -6.65 8.29
CA MET A 152 -6.66 -6.99 8.92
C MET A 152 -6.64 -6.72 10.42
N GLU A 153 -7.29 -5.65 10.87
CA GLU A 153 -7.32 -5.25 12.28
C GLU A 153 -8.47 -5.88 13.06
N SER A 154 -9.39 -6.59 12.39
CA SER A 154 -10.52 -7.24 13.05
C SER A 154 -10.02 -8.35 13.96
N ARG A 155 -10.43 -8.30 15.23
CA ARG A 155 -10.22 -9.36 16.24
C ARG A 155 -11.40 -10.33 16.34
N ASP A 156 -12.42 -10.14 15.51
CA ASP A 156 -13.59 -11.02 15.48
C ASP A 156 -13.22 -12.35 14.78
N PRO A 157 -13.29 -13.49 15.49
CA PRO A 157 -12.92 -14.79 14.92
C PRO A 157 -13.76 -15.20 13.70
N ASP A 158 -15.02 -14.79 13.62
CA ASP A 158 -15.89 -15.12 12.49
C ASP A 158 -15.51 -14.33 11.24
N VAL A 159 -15.16 -13.05 11.42
CA VAL A 159 -14.63 -12.21 10.34
C VAL A 159 -13.30 -12.76 9.82
N GLN A 160 -12.40 -13.17 10.71
CA GLN A 160 -11.11 -13.74 10.32
C GLN A 160 -11.27 -15.08 9.59
N ARG A 161 -12.10 -16.00 10.12
CA ARG A 161 -12.39 -17.29 9.47
C ARG A 161 -13.00 -17.11 8.10
N LYS A 162 -13.99 -16.22 7.98
CA LYS A 162 -14.62 -15.92 6.68
C LYS A 162 -13.59 -15.37 5.69
N ARG A 163 -12.75 -14.43 6.11
CA ARG A 163 -11.70 -13.85 5.25
C ARG A 163 -10.71 -14.92 4.78
N GLN A 164 -10.27 -15.80 5.67
CA GLN A 164 -9.37 -16.89 5.31
C GLN A 164 -10.03 -17.83 4.31
N ALA A 165 -11.29 -18.23 4.53
CA ALA A 165 -12.04 -19.05 3.60
C ALA A 165 -12.22 -18.38 2.23
N ASP A 166 -12.50 -17.07 2.19
CA ASP A 166 -12.63 -16.29 0.95
C ASP A 166 -11.28 -16.25 0.18
N LEU A 167 -10.16 -16.08 0.88
CA LEU A 167 -8.82 -16.11 0.27
C LEU A 167 -8.45 -17.49 -0.25
N MET A 168 -8.74 -18.55 0.51
CA MET A 168 -8.51 -19.94 0.08
C MET A 168 -9.34 -20.29 -1.16
N ARG A 169 -10.61 -19.87 -1.19
CA ARG A 169 -11.48 -20.03 -2.36
C ARG A 169 -10.93 -19.29 -3.57
N ALA A 170 -10.51 -18.03 -3.40
CA ALA A 170 -9.91 -17.25 -4.48
C ALA A 170 -8.60 -17.86 -4.99
N ALA A 171 -7.81 -18.49 -4.11
CA ALA A 171 -6.56 -19.15 -4.50
C ALA A 171 -6.80 -20.48 -5.23
N ALA A 172 -7.85 -21.23 -4.88
CA ALA A 172 -8.17 -22.52 -5.48
C ALA A 172 -8.86 -22.41 -6.86
N ASP A 173 -9.49 -21.27 -7.15
CA ASP A 173 -10.18 -21.00 -8.40
C ASP A 173 -9.31 -20.13 -9.33
N PRO A 174 -8.95 -20.60 -10.54
CA PRO A 174 -8.08 -19.85 -11.45
C PRO A 174 -8.63 -18.48 -11.90
N GLU A 175 -9.95 -18.35 -12.06
CA GLU A 175 -10.57 -17.09 -12.48
C GLU A 175 -10.57 -16.08 -11.34
N LEU A 176 -10.94 -16.51 -10.13
CA LEU A 176 -10.90 -15.68 -8.94
C LEU A 176 -9.47 -15.27 -8.58
N SER A 177 -8.51 -16.19 -8.69
CA SER A 177 -7.08 -15.92 -8.49
C SER A 177 -6.60 -14.85 -9.47
N ARG A 178 -6.91 -15.01 -10.76
CA ARG A 178 -6.54 -14.04 -11.78
C ARG A 178 -7.16 -12.66 -11.53
N ALA A 179 -8.45 -12.61 -11.17
CA ALA A 179 -9.13 -11.36 -10.84
C ALA A 179 -8.48 -10.69 -9.62
N PHE A 180 -8.19 -11.45 -8.56
CA PHE A 180 -7.51 -10.99 -7.37
C PHE A 180 -6.11 -10.42 -7.69
N LEU A 181 -5.32 -11.13 -8.50
CA LEU A 181 -3.99 -10.69 -8.91
C LEU A 181 -4.03 -9.43 -9.77
N LEU A 182 -4.96 -9.31 -10.71
CA LEU A 182 -5.12 -8.10 -11.54
C LEU A 182 -5.47 -6.86 -10.70
N LYS A 183 -6.28 -7.05 -9.65
CA LYS A 183 -6.63 -5.99 -8.70
C LYS A 183 -5.43 -5.62 -7.82
N THR A 184 -4.82 -6.60 -7.16
CA THR A 184 -3.73 -6.37 -6.18
C THR A 184 -2.41 -5.92 -6.81
N SER A 185 -2.13 -6.31 -8.06
CA SER A 185 -1.01 -5.78 -8.86
C SER A 185 -1.31 -4.40 -9.47
N MET A 186 -2.47 -3.81 -9.19
CA MET A 186 -2.90 -2.52 -9.72
C MET A 186 -3.02 -2.43 -11.26
N ILE A 187 -2.94 -3.54 -11.99
CA ILE A 187 -3.16 -3.58 -13.45
C ILE A 187 -4.58 -3.13 -13.78
N GLN A 188 -5.56 -3.56 -12.99
CA GLN A 188 -6.95 -3.11 -13.14
C GLN A 188 -7.06 -1.58 -13.03
N SER A 189 -6.33 -0.95 -12.10
CA SER A 189 -6.35 0.51 -11.93
C SER A 189 -5.83 1.27 -13.16
N LEU A 190 -4.85 0.71 -13.89
CA LEU A 190 -4.36 1.29 -15.14
C LEU A 190 -5.41 1.22 -16.25
N ARG A 191 -6.12 0.10 -16.34
CA ARG A 191 -7.20 -0.08 -17.32
C ARG A 191 -8.35 0.89 -17.04
N GLU A 192 -8.75 1.01 -15.78
CA GLU A 192 -9.77 1.98 -15.36
C GLU A 192 -9.33 3.42 -15.66
N ALA A 193 -8.07 3.77 -15.38
CA ALA A 193 -7.53 5.09 -15.73
C ALA A 193 -7.69 5.40 -17.22
N ALA A 194 -7.40 4.43 -18.09
CA ALA A 194 -7.49 4.59 -19.55
C ALA A 194 -8.92 4.81 -20.06
N THR A 195 -9.95 4.42 -19.30
CA THR A 195 -11.37 4.65 -19.67
C THR A 195 -11.85 6.07 -19.33
N ILE A 196 -11.09 6.83 -18.54
CA ILE A 196 -11.42 8.21 -18.19
C ILE A 196 -10.94 9.11 -19.33
N ALA A 197 -11.90 9.77 -20.00
CA ALA A 197 -11.68 10.77 -21.04
C ALA A 197 -11.69 12.20 -20.50
#